data_AF-A0A640W7S1-F1
#
_entry.id   AF-A0A640W7S1-F1
#
_cell.length_a   1.000
_cell.length_b   1.000
_cell.length_c   1.000
_cell.angle_alpha   90.00
_cell.angle_beta   90.00
_cell.angle_gamma   90.00
#
_symmetry.space_group_name_H-M   'P 1'
#
loop_
_entity.id
_entity.type
_entity.pdbx_description
1 polymer ?
#
loop_
_entity_poly.entity_id
_entity_poly.type
_entity_poly.pdbx_seq_one_letter_code
_entity_poly.pdbx_strand_id
1 'polypeptide(L)'
;MLYEMEKEGRNLLLKLLEKHHGNKMLEVGCGSNELALLISKKFNSNVKCIDPYGYGKNIIKMRGEEIARLNEKFDVIYSVMSLHHMDAFIFLKEQYFGK
;
A
#
# COMPACT_ATOMS: atom_id res chain seq x y z
N MET A 1 10.52 4.24 19.30
CA MET A 1 10.70 5.28 18.27
C MET A 1 10.08 4.84 16.95
N LEU A 2 10.57 3.77 16.31
CA LEU A 2 10.00 3.24 15.05
C LEU A 2 8.51 2.91 15.14
N TYR A 3 8.08 2.25 16.23
CA TYR A 3 6.67 1.91 16.45
C TYR A 3 5.74 3.14 16.55
N GLU A 4 6.21 4.22 17.16
CA GLU A 4 5.41 5.46 17.28
C GLU A 4 5.29 6.16 15.93
N MET A 5 6.37 6.23 15.15
CA MET A 5 6.34 6.80 13.80
C MET A 5 5.41 6.01 12.86
N GLU A 6 5.44 4.68 12.96
CA GLU A 6 4.53 3.83 12.20
C GLU A 6 3.07 4.07 12.60
N LYS A 7 2.79 4.15 13.89
CA LYS A 7 1.45 4.44 14.42
C LYS A 7 0.95 5.82 13.97
N GLU A 8 1.80 6.84 14.01
CA GLU A 8 1.48 8.18 13.50
C GLU A 8 1.18 8.16 12.00
N GLY A 9 2.01 7.49 11.19
CA GLY A 9 1.81 7.33 9.75
C GLY A 9 0.49 6.61 9.43
N ARG A 10 0.18 5.52 10.14
CA ARG A 10 -1.10 4.80 10.02
C ARG A 10 -2.29 5.71 10.35
N ASN A 11 -2.21 6.46 11.45
CA ASN A 11 -3.29 7.37 11.85
C ASN A 11 -3.51 8.51 10.84
N LEU A 12 -2.43 9.07 10.29
CA LEU A 12 -2.52 10.09 9.25
C LEU A 12 -3.18 9.53 7.98
N LEU A 13 -2.76 8.34 7.53
CA LEU A 13 -3.36 7.66 6.38
C LEU A 13 -4.86 7.46 6.57
N LEU A 14 -5.29 6.94 7.73
CA LEU A 14 -6.72 6.71 7.99
C LEU A 14 -7.53 8.01 7.92
N LYS A 15 -7.01 9.13 8.45
CA LYS A 15 -7.66 10.45 8.36
C LYS A 15 -7.73 10.98 6.92
N LEU A 16 -6.74 10.67 6.08
CA LEU A 16 -6.76 11.05 4.66
C LEU A 16 -7.78 10.22 3.89
N LEU A 17 -7.86 8.91 4.15
CA LEU A 17 -8.83 8.03 3.51
C LEU A 17 -10.28 8.38 3.88
N GLU A 18 -10.53 8.85 5.10
CA GLU A 18 -11.83 9.40 5.53
C GLU A 18 -12.27 10.60 4.69
N LYS A 19 -11.34 11.37 4.11
CA LYS A 19 -11.63 12.56 3.29
C LYS A 19 -11.71 12.28 1.80
N HIS A 20 -10.82 11.42 1.30
CA HIS A 20 -10.60 11.30 -0.14
C HIS A 20 -11.31 10.10 -0.78
N HIS A 21 -11.75 9.11 0.01
CA HIS A 21 -12.41 7.87 -0.43
C HIS A 21 -11.65 7.08 -1.51
N GLY A 22 -11.86 5.76 -1.54
CA GLY A 22 -11.32 4.90 -2.58
C GLY A 22 -11.95 3.53 -2.51
N ASN A 23 -12.29 2.95 -3.66
CA ASN A 23 -12.90 1.63 -3.70
C ASN A 23 -11.84 0.56 -3.95
N LYS A 24 -10.80 0.89 -4.71
CA LYS A 24 -9.75 -0.03 -5.12
C LYS A 24 -8.40 0.55 -4.76
N MET A 25 -7.73 -0.09 -3.79
CA MET A 25 -6.50 0.43 -3.21
C MET A 25 -5.37 -0.58 -3.29
N LEU A 26 -4.14 -0.08 -3.22
CA LEU A 26 -2.94 -0.89 -3.11
C LEU A 26 -2.09 -0.46 -1.92
N GLU A 27 -1.75 -1.43 -1.08
CA GLU A 27 -0.72 -1.31 -0.06
C GLU A 27 0.61 -1.88 -0.57
N VAL A 28 1.65 -1.03 -0.54
CA VAL A 28 3.00 -1.37 -0.98
C VAL A 28 3.91 -1.55 0.24
N GLY A 29 4.54 -2.72 0.34
CA GLY A 29 5.31 -3.11 1.52
C GLY A 29 4.38 -3.41 2.71
N CYS A 30 3.38 -4.26 2.48
CA CYS A 30 2.30 -4.51 3.43
C CYS A 30 2.69 -5.36 4.65
N GLY A 31 3.88 -5.96 4.67
CA GLY A 31 4.30 -6.86 5.76
C GLY A 31 3.28 -7.97 6.01
N SER A 32 2.50 -7.85 7.09
CA SER A 32 1.50 -8.84 7.50
C SER A 32 0.13 -8.76 6.82
N ASN A 33 -0.18 -7.67 6.10
CA ASN A 33 -1.52 -7.28 5.60
C ASN A 33 -2.53 -6.73 6.64
N GLU A 34 -2.15 -6.56 7.90
CA GLU A 34 -3.07 -6.13 8.96
C GLU A 34 -3.72 -4.75 8.68
N LEU A 35 -2.94 -3.80 8.15
CA LEU A 35 -3.43 -2.46 7.83
C LEU A 35 -4.42 -2.50 6.65
N ALA A 36 -4.12 -3.26 5.61
CA ALA A 36 -5.02 -3.48 4.49
C ALA A 36 -6.35 -4.10 4.92
N LEU A 37 -6.34 -5.10 5.81
CA LEU A 37 -7.56 -5.70 6.35
C LEU A 37 -8.38 -4.68 7.15
N LEU A 38 -7.73 -3.86 7.96
CA LEU A 38 -8.37 -2.78 8.71
C LEU A 38 -9.03 -1.76 7.77
N ILE A 39 -8.30 -1.30 6.74
CA ILE A 39 -8.80 -0.33 5.75
C ILE A 39 -9.96 -0.92 4.96
N SER A 40 -9.82 -2.16 4.47
CA SER A 40 -10.87 -2.84 3.72
C SER A 40 -12.16 -2.93 4.53
N LYS A 41 -12.07 -3.31 5.81
CA LYS A 41 -13.22 -3.38 6.71
C LYS A 41 -13.81 -2.00 7.02
N LYS A 42 -12.96 -1.00 7.32
CA LYS A 42 -13.41 0.32 7.77
C LYS A 42 -14.05 1.14 6.65
N PHE A 43 -13.51 1.04 5.44
CA PHE A 43 -13.92 1.88 4.30
C PHE A 43 -14.68 1.12 3.21
N ASN A 44 -14.95 -0.18 3.42
CA ASN A 44 -15.56 -1.07 2.43
C ASN A 44 -14.82 -1.06 1.08
N SER A 45 -13.48 -1.05 1.16
CA SER A 45 -12.59 -0.96 0.00
C SER A 45 -11.98 -2.32 -0.33
N ASN A 46 -11.69 -2.57 -1.60
CA ASN A 46 -10.88 -3.68 -2.06
C ASN A 46 -9.39 -3.28 -2.02
N VAL A 47 -8.66 -3.79 -1.03
CA VAL A 47 -7.24 -3.48 -0.84
C VAL A 47 -6.39 -4.67 -1.28
N LYS A 48 -5.54 -4.45 -2.30
CA LYS A 48 -4.49 -5.40 -2.66
C LYS A 48 -3.21 -5.11 -1.89
N CYS A 49 -2.42 -6.15 -1.70
CA CYS A 49 -1.17 -6.09 -0.93
C CYS A 49 -0.02 -6.62 -1.79
N ILE A 50 1.05 -5.83 -1.90
CA ILE A 50 2.34 -6.29 -2.44
C ILE A 50 3.44 -6.16 -1.40
N ASP A 51 4.27 -7.19 -1.29
CA ASP A 51 5.49 -7.15 -0.47
C ASP A 51 6.41 -8.30 -0.89
N PRO A 52 7.72 -8.08 -1.15
CA PRO A 52 8.64 -9.15 -1.51
C PRO A 52 8.80 -10.20 -0.40
N TYR A 53 8.60 -9.82 0.86
CA TYR A 53 8.78 -10.65 2.04
C TYR A 53 7.49 -10.83 2.86
N GLY A 54 6.37 -10.22 2.47
CA GLY A 54 5.14 -10.18 3.26
C GLY A 54 4.55 -11.54 3.63
N TYR A 55 4.00 -11.66 4.83
CA TYR A 55 3.52 -12.91 5.40
C TYR A 55 2.04 -12.79 5.73
N GLY A 56 1.24 -13.82 5.46
CA GLY A 56 -0.21 -13.76 5.64
C GLY A 56 -0.97 -14.30 4.43
N LYS A 57 -2.24 -13.93 4.31
CA LYS A 57 -3.10 -14.38 3.19
C LYS A 57 -3.24 -13.26 2.16
N ASN A 58 -3.38 -13.64 0.89
CA ASN A 58 -3.69 -12.72 -0.21
C ASN A 58 -2.65 -11.59 -0.42
N ILE A 59 -1.37 -11.88 -0.15
CA ILE A 59 -0.25 -10.98 -0.44
C ILE A 59 0.42 -11.44 -1.72
N ILE A 60 0.60 -10.52 -2.67
CA ILE A 60 1.35 -10.77 -3.89
C ILE A 60 2.84 -10.53 -3.59
N LYS A 61 3.66 -11.58 -3.76
CA LYS A 61 5.11 -11.52 -3.56
C LYS A 61 5.76 -10.75 -4.71
N MET A 62 5.92 -9.44 -4.53
CA MET A 62 6.39 -8.53 -5.57
C MET A 62 7.07 -7.31 -4.93
N ARG A 63 8.08 -6.79 -5.61
CA ARG A 63 8.73 -5.52 -5.27
C ARG A 63 7.85 -4.34 -5.66
N GLY A 64 7.89 -3.25 -4.89
CA GLY A 64 7.15 -2.03 -5.24
C GLY A 64 7.52 -1.50 -6.62
N GLU A 65 8.78 -1.61 -7.01
CA GLU A 65 9.32 -1.20 -8.32
C GLU A 65 8.80 -2.03 -9.51
N GLU A 66 8.08 -3.12 -9.26
CA GLU A 66 7.50 -3.96 -10.31
C GLU A 66 5.98 -3.79 -10.44
N ILE A 67 5.40 -2.79 -9.75
CA ILE A 67 3.96 -2.58 -9.67
C ILE A 67 3.25 -2.51 -11.02
N ALA A 68 3.89 -2.00 -12.09
CA ALA A 68 3.30 -1.95 -13.43
C ALA A 68 2.88 -3.34 -13.94
N ARG A 69 3.49 -4.43 -13.43
CA ARG A 69 3.10 -5.82 -13.75
C ARG A 69 1.72 -6.20 -13.25
N LEU A 70 1.16 -5.48 -12.27
CA LEU A 70 -0.23 -5.68 -11.84
C LEU A 70 -1.23 -5.33 -12.94
N ASN A 71 -0.83 -4.50 -13.92
CA ASN A 71 -1.64 -4.10 -15.08
C ASN A 71 -3.05 -3.64 -14.67
N GLU A 72 -3.10 -2.79 -13.65
CA GLU A 72 -4.33 -2.43 -12.95
C GLU A 72 -4.22 -1.02 -12.38
N LYS A 73 -5.32 -0.26 -12.45
CA LYS A 73 -5.43 1.06 -11.83
C LYS A 73 -6.03 0.98 -10.44
N PHE A 74 -5.53 1.83 -9.56
CA PHE A 74 -5.96 1.98 -8.18
C PHE A 74 -6.36 3.44 -7.93
N ASP A 75 -7.39 3.63 -7.11
CA ASP A 75 -7.82 4.96 -6.67
C ASP A 75 -6.80 5.55 -5.69
N VAL A 76 -6.22 4.69 -4.84
CA VAL A 76 -5.22 5.06 -3.84
C VAL A 76 -4.12 4.02 -3.79
N ILE A 77 -2.87 4.50 -3.82
CA ILE A 77 -1.68 3.69 -3.63
C ILE A 77 -0.93 4.29 -2.46
N TYR A 78 -0.67 3.47 -1.45
CA TYR A 78 -0.05 3.93 -0.21
C TYR A 78 1.03 2.97 0.27
N SER A 79 1.96 3.51 1.05
CA SER A 79 2.99 2.77 1.76
C SER A 79 3.16 3.45 3.12
N VAL A 80 3.30 2.67 4.18
CA VAL A 80 3.68 3.17 5.50
C VAL A 80 4.99 2.51 5.89
N MET A 81 6.01 3.32 6.16
CA MET A 81 7.34 2.86 6.59
C MET A 81 8.06 1.88 5.64
N SER A 82 7.66 1.72 4.38
CA SER A 82 8.32 0.77 3.45
C SER A 82 9.13 1.44 2.33
N LEU A 83 8.87 2.72 2.01
CA LEU A 83 9.58 3.46 0.95
C LEU A 83 11.11 3.48 1.08
N HIS A 84 11.65 3.42 2.31
CA HIS A 84 13.10 3.42 2.53
C HIS A 84 13.80 2.12 2.09
N HIS A 85 13.04 1.08 1.77
CA HIS A 85 13.52 -0.17 1.17
C HIS A 85 13.38 -0.19 -0.35
N MET A 86 12.87 0.88 -0.97
CA MET A 86 12.57 0.95 -2.40
C MET A 86 13.38 2.05 -3.08
N ASP A 87 13.66 1.85 -4.37
CA ASP A 87 14.02 2.98 -5.22
C ASP A 87 12.77 3.82 -5.48
N ALA A 88 12.65 4.95 -4.77
CA ALA A 88 11.48 5.81 -4.86
C ALA A 88 11.27 6.37 -6.28
N PHE A 89 12.35 6.62 -7.04
CA PHE A 89 12.22 7.15 -8.40
C PHE A 89 11.64 6.09 -9.34
N ILE A 90 12.17 4.86 -9.28
CA ILE A 90 11.63 3.75 -10.09
C ILE A 90 10.19 3.45 -9.66
N PHE A 91 9.94 3.33 -8.36
CA PHE A 91 8.60 3.10 -7.83
C PHE A 91 7.59 4.12 -8.36
N LEU A 92 7.88 5.41 -8.22
CA LEU A 92 6.99 6.48 -8.68
C LEU A 92 6.81 6.46 -10.19
N LYS A 93 7.87 6.21 -10.97
CA LYS A 93 7.78 6.11 -12.43
C LYS A 93 6.79 5.03 -12.86
N GLU A 94 6.90 3.83 -12.29
CA GLU A 94 6.08 2.68 -12.68
C GLU A 94 4.58 2.86 -12.36
N GLN A 95 4.23 3.74 -11.41
CA GLN A 95 2.82 4.11 -11.15
C GLN A 95 2.15 4.79 -12.35
N TYR A 96 2.88 5.66 -13.05
CA TYR A 96 2.31 6.51 -14.10
C TYR A 96 2.23 5.81 -15.47
N PHE A 97 2.96 4.71 -15.66
CA PHE A 97 3.05 4.02 -16.95
C PHE A 97 2.26 2.69 -17.00
N GLY A 98 1.60 2.30 -15.90
CA GLY A 98 0.58 1.24 -15.93
C GLY A 98 -0.59 1.65 -16.80
N LYS A 99 -0.67 1.12 -18.03
CA LYS A 99 -1.72 1.44 -19.02
C LYS A 99 -3.10 0.95 -18.58
#